data_AF-A0A967ENU2-F1
#
_entry.id   AF-A0A967ENU2-F1
#
_cell.length_a   1.000
_cell.length_b   1.000
_cell.length_c   1.000
_cell.angle_alpha   90.00
_cell.angle_beta   90.00
_cell.angle_gamma   90.00
#
_symmetry.space_group_name_H-M   'P 1'
#
loop_
_entity.id
_entity.type
_entity.pdbx_description
1 polymer ?
#
loop_
_entity_poly.entity_id
_entity_poly.type
_entity_poly.pdbx_seq_one_letter_code
_entity_poly.pdbx_strand_id
1 'polypeptide(L)'
;MKMNTKALALSIGIIWGLTIFLLTIWFLIMGYNGNLLANLGSIYLGYSVSWIGAFVGLIYGFVDGLIGGALLGFLYNKFAK
;
A
#
# COMPACT_ATOMS: atom_id res chain seq x y z
N MET A 1 -7.06 -0.25 26.43
CA MET A 1 -7.79 0.67 25.51
C MET A 1 -8.06 -0.08 24.21
N LYS A 2 -9.28 0.00 23.64
CA LYS A 2 -9.58 -0.67 22.37
C LYS A 2 -9.17 0.20 21.17
N MET A 3 -8.41 -0.38 20.26
CA MET A 3 -8.07 0.24 18.99
C MET A 3 -9.30 0.21 18.07
N ASN A 4 -9.62 1.32 17.41
CA ASN A 4 -10.64 1.32 16.37
C ASN A 4 -10.06 0.70 15.09
N THR A 5 -10.32 -0.59 14.88
CA THR A 5 -9.81 -1.35 13.73
C THR A 5 -10.19 -0.73 12.39
N LYS A 6 -11.38 -0.13 12.26
CA LYS A 6 -11.82 0.49 11.00
C LYS A 6 -11.01 1.74 10.68
N ALA A 7 -10.84 2.61 11.68
CA ALA A 7 -10.03 3.81 11.53
C ALA A 7 -8.57 3.45 11.20
N LEU A 8 -8.00 2.47 11.91
CA LEU A 8 -6.64 1.99 11.66
C LEU A 8 -6.47 1.42 10.25
N ALA A 9 -7.38 0.54 9.82
CA ALA A 9 -7.36 -0.07 8.49
C ALA A 9 -7.42 1.01 7.39
N LEU A 10 -8.31 1.99 7.53
CA LEU A 10 -8.45 3.06 6.55
C LEU A 10 -7.19 3.94 6.51
N SER A 11 -6.64 4.32 7.66
CA SER A 11 -5.40 5.10 7.71
C SER A 11 -4.22 4.38 7.07
N ILE A 12 -4.03 3.09 7.39
CA ILE A 12 -2.92 2.30 6.81
C ILE A 12 -3.13 2.10 5.31
N GLY A 13 -4.36 1.79 4.86
CA GLY A 13 -4.68 1.68 3.43
C GLY A 13 -4.36 2.97 2.67
N ILE A 14 -4.80 4.13 3.17
CA ILE A 14 -4.52 5.42 2.52
C ILE A 14 -3.02 5.68 2.44
N ILE A 15 -2.30 5.53 3.56
CA ILE A 15 -0.86 5.79 3.62
C ILE A 15 -0.12 4.85 2.66
N TRP A 16 -0.42 3.55 2.69
CA TRP A 16 0.28 2.56 1.87
C TRP A 16 0.01 2.77 0.36
N GLY A 17 -1.25 2.94 -0.02
CA GLY A 17 -1.62 3.22 -1.41
C GLY A 17 -0.96 4.50 -1.95
N LEU A 18 -1.00 5.59 -1.19
CA LEU A 18 -0.35 6.84 -1.58
C LEU A 18 1.18 6.71 -1.64
N THR A 19 1.78 5.91 -0.76
CA THR A 19 3.23 5.67 -0.78
C THR A 19 3.64 5.00 -2.09
N ILE A 20 2.95 3.92 -2.50
CA ILE A 20 3.26 3.23 -3.76
C ILE A 20 3.02 4.14 -4.96
N PHE A 21 1.92 4.90 -4.97
CA PHE A 21 1.60 5.86 -6.02
C PHE A 21 2.69 6.93 -6.19
N LEU A 22 3.02 7.63 -5.09
CA LEU A 22 3.97 8.73 -5.10
C LEU A 22 5.40 8.26 -5.40
N LEU A 23 5.81 7.11 -4.87
CA LEU A 23 7.12 6.53 -5.19
C LEU A 23 7.21 6.12 -6.67
N THR A 24 6.14 5.57 -7.24
CA THR A 24 6.11 5.24 -8.67
C THR A 24 6.27 6.49 -9.52
N ILE A 25 5.54 7.57 -9.20
CA ILE A 25 5.67 8.86 -9.89
C ILE A 25 7.08 9.44 -9.72
N TRP A 26 7.63 9.40 -8.50
CA TRP A 26 8.97 9.90 -8.22
C TRP A 26 10.03 9.21 -9.08
N PHE A 27 9.92 7.88 -9.22
CA PHE A 27 10.85 7.08 -10.03
C PHE A 27 10.77 7.45 -11.52
N LEU A 28 9.56 7.70 -12.02
CA LEU A 28 9.34 8.14 -13.40
C LEU A 28 9.96 9.51 -13.67
N ILE A 29 9.78 10.46 -12.75
CA ILE A 29 10.33 11.82 -12.89
C ILE A 29 11.86 11.81 -12.83
N MET A 30 12.44 10.99 -11.94
CA MET A 30 13.89 10.91 -11.76
C MET A 30 14.59 10.04 -12.81
N GLY A 31 13.85 9.38 -13.71
CA GLY A 31 14.41 8.48 -14.72
C GLY A 31 15.11 7.26 -14.13
N TYR A 32 14.70 6.81 -12.94
CA TYR A 32 15.31 5.66 -12.28
C TYR A 32 14.78 4.36 -12.93
N ASN A 33 15.67 3.38 -13.17
CA ASN A 33 15.27 2.08 -13.77
C ASN A 33 14.20 1.32 -12.98
N GLY A 34 14.03 1.66 -11.69
CA GLY A 34 12.90 1.20 -10.91
C GLY A 34 12.88 -0.28 -10.57
N ASN A 35 14.00 -1.01 -10.70
CA ASN A 35 14.08 -2.46 -10.45
C ASN A 35 13.45 -2.90 -9.12
N LEU A 36 13.64 -2.13 -8.04
CA LEU A 36 13.05 -2.43 -6.74
C LEU A 36 11.51 -2.34 -6.77
N LEU A 37 10.98 -1.26 -7.35
CA LEU A 37 9.53 -1.07 -7.48
C LEU A 37 8.93 -2.04 -8.50
N ALA A 38 9.64 -2.33 -9.59
CA ALA A 38 9.21 -3.26 -10.63
C ALA A 38 8.92 -4.66 -10.08
N ASN A 39 9.62 -5.08 -9.01
CA ASN A 39 9.35 -6.34 -8.33
C ASN A 39 7.93 -6.41 -7.73
N LEU A 40 7.29 -5.27 -7.43
CA LEU A 40 5.89 -5.26 -7.02
C LEU A 40 4.97 -5.86 -8.08
N GLY A 41 5.34 -5.84 -9.37
CA GLY A 41 4.57 -6.48 -10.43
C GLY A 41 4.40 -8.00 -10.28
N SER A 42 5.23 -8.65 -9.46
CA SER A 42 5.08 -10.07 -9.12
C SER A 42 3.92 -10.35 -8.15
N ILE A 43 3.47 -9.33 -7.41
CA ILE A 43 2.41 -9.42 -6.39
C ILE A 43 1.18 -8.63 -6.86
N TYR A 44 1.40 -7.41 -7.38
CA TYR A 44 0.38 -6.52 -7.89
C TYR A 44 0.25 -6.74 -9.40
N LEU A 45 -0.63 -7.66 -9.78
CA LEU A 45 -0.83 -8.04 -11.18
C LEU A 45 -1.18 -6.82 -12.04
N GLY A 46 -0.46 -6.65 -13.16
CA GLY A 46 -0.62 -5.49 -14.06
C GLY A 46 0.10 -4.23 -13.59
N TYR A 47 0.76 -4.25 -12.42
CA TYR A 47 1.65 -3.17 -12.01
C TYR A 47 2.93 -3.17 -12.85
N SER A 48 3.32 -1.97 -13.27
CA SER A 48 4.62 -1.66 -13.86
C SER A 48 5.04 -0.28 -13.37
N VAL A 49 6.33 0.05 -13.46
CA VAL A 49 6.80 1.42 -13.18
C VAL A 49 6.42 2.30 -14.38
N SER A 50 5.16 2.75 -14.40
CA SER A 50 4.57 3.57 -15.45
C SER A 50 3.48 4.48 -14.86
N TRP A 51 3.05 5.51 -15.59
CA TRP A 51 2.00 6.42 -15.12
C TRP A 51 0.69 5.69 -14.81
N ILE A 52 0.30 4.74 -15.67
CA ILE A 52 -0.89 3.89 -15.45
C ILE A 52 -0.62 2.93 -14.28
N GLY A 53 0.58 2.34 -14.24
CA GLY A 53 1.00 1.46 -13.16
C GLY A 53 0.99 2.13 -11.78
N ALA A 54 1.22 3.44 -11.68
CA ALA A 54 1.07 4.17 -10.43
C ALA A 54 -0.35 4.06 -9.86
N PHE A 55 -1.38 4.22 -10.70
CA PHE A 55 -2.78 4.04 -10.29
C PHE A 55 -3.12 2.59 -9.94
N VAL A 56 -2.56 1.62 -10.68
CA VAL A 56 -2.68 0.20 -10.33
C VAL A 56 -2.07 -0.04 -8.94
N GLY A 57 -0.88 0.48 -8.68
CA GLY A 57 -0.21 0.40 -7.40
C GLY A 57 -0.95 1.11 -6.26
N LEU A 58 -1.62 2.22 -6.55
CA LEU A 58 -2.49 2.92 -5.59
C LEU A 58 -3.64 2.02 -5.12
N ILE A 59 -4.33 1.37 -6.07
CA ILE A 59 -5.47 0.49 -5.76
C ILE A 59 -5.00 -0.73 -4.97
N TYR A 60 -3.98 -1.43 -5.47
CA TYR A 60 -3.44 -2.61 -4.79
C TYR A 60 -2.88 -2.25 -3.42
N GLY A 61 -2.05 -1.20 -3.31
CA GLY A 61 -1.50 -0.73 -2.05
C GLY A 61 -2.59 -0.29 -1.06
N PHE A 62 -3.67 0.35 -1.54
CA PHE A 62 -4.78 0.69 -0.67
C PHE A 62 -5.47 -0.55 -0.10
N VAL A 63 -5.78 -1.53 -0.94
CA VAL A 63 -6.45 -2.79 -0.53
C VAL A 63 -5.55 -3.59 0.41
N ASP A 64 -4.27 -3.74 0.08
CA ASP A 64 -3.28 -4.47 0.87
C ASP A 64 -3.07 -3.81 2.25
N GLY A 65 -2.89 -2.48 2.27
CA GLY A 65 -2.80 -1.72 3.51
C GLY A 65 -4.07 -1.77 4.35
N LEU A 66 -5.25 -1.79 3.72
CA LEU A 66 -6.52 -1.91 4.43
C LEU A 66 -6.66 -3.28 5.10
N ILE A 67 -6.31 -4.36 4.39
CA ILE A 67 -6.31 -5.71 4.94
C ILE A 67 -5.28 -5.83 6.07
N GLY A 68 -4.05 -5.38 5.85
CA GLY A 68 -2.98 -5.40 6.85
C GLY A 68 -3.34 -4.61 8.10
N GLY A 69 -3.91 -3.41 7.93
CA GLY A 69 -4.34 -2.59 9.06
C GLY A 69 -5.54 -3.16 9.81
N ALA A 70 -6.48 -3.81 9.11
CA ALA A 70 -7.59 -4.52 9.74
C ALA A 70 -7.09 -5.71 10.57
N LEU A 71 -6.18 -6.51 10.02
CA LEU A 71 -5.54 -7.62 10.72
C LEU A 71 -4.77 -7.13 11.95
N LEU A 72 -3.97 -6.07 11.80
CA LEU A 72 -3.22 -5.47 12.90
C LEU A 72 -4.14 -5.00 14.03
N GLY A 73 -5.19 -4.23 13.69
CA GLY A 73 -6.14 -3.74 14.69
C GLY A 73 -6.93 -4.86 15.37
N PHE A 74 -7.28 -5.91 14.63
CA PHE A 74 -7.92 -7.10 15.18
C PHE A 74 -7.01 -7.84 16.17
N LEU A 75 -5.76 -8.13 15.77
CA LEU A 75 -4.79 -8.82 16.61
C LEU A 75 -4.42 -7.99 17.84
N TYR A 76 -4.23 -6.68 17.69
CA TYR A 76 -4.01 -5.77 18.81
C TYR A 76 -5.14 -5.88 19.84
N ASN A 77 -6.40 -5.75 19.40
CA ASN A 77 -7.55 -5.85 20.29
C ASN A 77 -7.70 -7.24 20.92
N LYS A 78 -7.25 -8.30 20.24
CA LYS A 78 -7.27 -9.67 20.76
C LYS A 78 -6.23 -9.90 21.85
N PHE A 79 -5.05 -9.28 21.73
CA PHE A 79 -3.94 -9.48 22.67
C PHE A 79 -3.90 -8.45 23.80
N ALA A 80 -4.41 -7.24 23.57
CA ALA A 80 -4.42 -6.13 24.53
C ALA A 80 -5.50 -6.29 25.63
N LYS A 81 -5.60 -7.47 26.24
CA LYS A 81 -6.46 -7.74 27.41
C LYS A 81 -6.32 -6.65 28.46
#